data_AF-A0A920BNV6-F1
#
_entry.id   AF-A0A920BNV6-F1
#
_cell.length_a   1.000
_cell.length_b   1.000
_cell.length_c   1.000
_cell.angle_alpha   90.00
_cell.angle_beta   90.00
_cell.angle_gamma   90.00
#
_symmetry.space_group_name_H-M   'P 1'
#
loop_
_entity.id
_entity.type
_entity.pdbx_description
1 polymer ?
#
loop_
_entity_poly.entity_id
_entity_poly.type
_entity_poly.pdbx_seq_one_letter_code
_entity_poly.pdbx_strand_id
1 'polypeptide(L)'
;MEDIVRDGGDGGSVDESWAVLVAGLQRYCPEVLAWIRPAASPDDLRLAEETLGRPLPADLVRWWQLADGMTKHTSLIPQSYTPYSVREALSDRRTWLEVSAHADRYEPDDYDECLAAPAGTGCSGWFLPQWLPVAGDDAGGTLFVDLRFGHANGCVSKMHTGWSSGPAVWTGVGAMLEEVAEAVRRDRKVRGFRIWVDAQGVDWDDDLWRWVHPGGRSGPDPEQLRHRYRALTAELRVGGFAEPSDDWPAAWIAATVKRNTEVLIVTAEAIAATEPGWDDEMWVAYNKQAGARYRGQSLADTGVGRGIRYDNTGGLDPTILSRYARAGLPDLADDIDVLGDRLLETSASFLDRRPAVYARIVDDGVVLADEIVSWWGILLALYWRQLPIRIRQLQTLRQT
;
A
#
# COMPACT_ATOMS: atom_id res chain seq x y z
N MET A 1 -24.10 7.72 32.38
CA MET A 1 -25.32 6.98 32.01
C MET A 1 -25.98 7.81 30.94
N GLU A 2 -26.30 7.17 29.82
CA GLU A 2 -26.79 7.69 28.54
C GLU A 2 -25.73 7.91 27.44
N ASP A 3 -25.82 6.97 26.49
CA ASP A 3 -25.63 7.05 25.04
C ASP A 3 -24.23 7.11 24.43
N ILE A 4 -23.59 5.93 24.42
CA ILE A 4 -22.94 5.43 23.20
C ILE A 4 -23.51 4.03 22.92
N VAL A 5 -24.77 3.98 22.51
CA VAL A 5 -25.23 2.96 21.57
C VAL A 5 -24.99 3.58 20.20
N ARG A 6 -23.80 3.35 19.64
CA ARG A 6 -23.67 3.43 18.19
C ARG A 6 -24.22 2.12 17.65
N ASP A 7 -25.35 2.28 16.98
CA ASP A 7 -25.95 1.36 16.04
C ASP A 7 -24.90 0.48 15.35
N GLY A 8 -25.12 -0.84 15.39
CA GLY A 8 -24.42 -1.80 14.55
C GLY A 8 -24.90 -1.71 13.11
N GLY A 9 -24.60 -0.58 12.46
CA GLY A 9 -24.96 -0.30 11.07
C GLY A 9 -23.77 -0.43 10.12
N ASP A 10 -23.90 -1.35 9.17
CA ASP A 10 -23.24 -1.43 7.85
C ASP A 10 -21.70 -1.50 7.79
N GLY A 11 -21.09 -2.32 8.65
CA GLY A 11 -19.78 -2.90 8.33
C GLY A 11 -19.97 -4.12 7.44
N GLY A 12 -19.37 -4.15 6.25
CA GLY A 12 -19.52 -5.25 5.30
C GLY A 12 -19.13 -6.59 5.94
N SER A 13 -19.89 -7.65 5.67
CA SER A 13 -19.59 -8.98 6.22
C SER A 13 -18.23 -9.50 5.74
N VAL A 14 -17.63 -10.44 6.49
CA VAL A 14 -16.40 -11.15 6.07
C VAL A 14 -16.56 -11.72 4.65
N ASP A 15 -17.74 -12.25 4.34
CA ASP A 15 -18.10 -12.78 3.02
C ASP A 15 -18.03 -11.73 1.91
N GLU A 16 -18.65 -10.58 2.11
CA GLU A 16 -18.68 -9.49 1.13
C GLU A 16 -17.28 -8.92 0.90
N SER A 17 -16.55 -8.65 1.99
CA SER A 17 -15.18 -8.14 1.93
C SER A 17 -14.26 -9.12 1.21
N TRP A 18 -14.37 -10.42 1.53
CA TRP A 18 -13.59 -11.45 0.86
C TRP A 18 -13.96 -11.61 -0.61
N ALA A 19 -15.23 -11.54 -0.97
CA ALA A 19 -15.68 -11.61 -2.36
C ALA A 19 -15.12 -10.44 -3.20
N VAL A 20 -15.09 -9.23 -2.64
CA VAL A 20 -14.46 -8.06 -3.29
C VAL A 20 -12.97 -8.30 -3.53
N LEU A 21 -12.26 -8.83 -2.54
CA LEU A 21 -10.83 -9.15 -2.67
C LEU A 21 -10.59 -10.21 -3.74
N VAL A 22 -11.32 -11.32 -3.71
CA VAL A 22 -11.23 -12.40 -4.70
C VAL A 22 -11.53 -11.88 -6.11
N ALA A 23 -12.56 -11.07 -6.28
CA ALA A 23 -12.90 -10.47 -7.58
C ALA A 23 -11.77 -9.52 -8.07
N GLY A 24 -11.19 -8.73 -7.17
CA GLY A 24 -10.04 -7.89 -7.48
C GLY A 24 -8.82 -8.70 -7.92
N LEU A 25 -8.48 -9.76 -7.19
CA LEU A 25 -7.39 -10.66 -7.55
C LEU A 25 -7.66 -11.40 -8.86
N GLN A 26 -8.87 -11.89 -9.08
CA GLN A 26 -9.23 -12.53 -10.34
C GLN A 26 -9.03 -11.60 -11.54
N ARG A 27 -9.33 -10.32 -11.37
CA ARG A 27 -9.22 -9.31 -12.41
C ARG A 27 -7.78 -8.88 -12.66
N TYR A 28 -7.00 -8.66 -11.60
CA TYR A 28 -5.73 -7.97 -11.70
C TYR A 28 -4.51 -8.88 -11.47
N CYS A 29 -4.65 -9.94 -10.67
CA CYS A 29 -3.57 -10.84 -10.28
C CYS A 29 -4.04 -12.30 -10.11
N PRO A 30 -4.44 -12.98 -11.21
CA PRO A 30 -4.98 -14.34 -11.14
C PRO A 30 -3.97 -15.37 -10.61
N GLU A 31 -2.67 -15.07 -10.70
CA GLU A 31 -1.63 -15.92 -10.11
C GLU A 31 -1.70 -15.92 -8.57
N VAL A 32 -1.85 -14.75 -7.94
CA VAL A 32 -2.01 -14.66 -6.48
C VAL A 32 -3.33 -15.29 -6.03
N LEU A 33 -4.41 -15.14 -6.82
CA LEU A 33 -5.67 -15.85 -6.57
C LEU A 33 -5.45 -17.37 -6.50
N ALA A 34 -4.63 -17.93 -7.39
CA ALA A 34 -4.33 -19.36 -7.41
C ALA A 34 -3.52 -19.82 -6.18
N TRP A 35 -2.96 -18.90 -5.38
CA TRP A 35 -2.25 -19.24 -4.16
C TRP A 35 -3.15 -19.29 -2.93
N ILE A 36 -4.39 -18.80 -3.02
CA ILE A 36 -5.38 -18.90 -1.94
C ILE A 36 -5.70 -20.38 -1.71
N ARG A 37 -5.52 -20.85 -0.47
CA ARG A 37 -5.87 -22.22 -0.10
C ARG A 37 -7.40 -22.36 -0.04
N PRO A 38 -7.94 -23.56 -0.33
CA PRO A 38 -9.34 -23.86 -0.06
C PRO A 38 -9.71 -23.63 1.41
N ALA A 39 -11.01 -23.64 1.70
CA ALA A 39 -11.55 -23.55 3.06
C ALA A 39 -10.88 -24.52 4.04
N ALA A 40 -10.66 -24.05 5.27
CA ALA A 40 -10.13 -24.86 6.35
C ALA A 40 -11.10 -26.00 6.70
N SER A 41 -10.54 -27.15 7.08
CA SER A 41 -11.38 -28.27 7.50
C SER A 41 -12.03 -27.98 8.87
N PRO A 42 -13.24 -28.50 9.13
CA PRO A 42 -13.84 -28.41 10.46
C PRO A 42 -12.97 -29.01 11.56
N ASP A 43 -12.15 -30.03 11.22
CA ASP A 43 -11.26 -30.68 12.17
C ASP A 43 -10.08 -29.78 12.57
N ASP A 44 -9.49 -29.05 11.62
CA ASP A 44 -8.41 -28.09 11.92
C ASP A 44 -8.94 -26.94 12.80
N LEU A 45 -10.16 -26.45 12.54
CA LEU A 45 -10.80 -25.42 13.37
C LEU A 45 -11.06 -25.90 14.80
N ARG A 46 -11.59 -27.12 14.97
CA ARG A 46 -11.77 -27.73 16.30
C ARG A 46 -10.43 -27.92 17.01
N LEU A 47 -9.40 -28.38 16.31
CA LEU A 47 -8.06 -28.52 16.87
C LEU A 47 -7.52 -27.19 17.40
N ALA A 48 -7.77 -26.08 16.69
CA ALA A 48 -7.35 -24.77 17.14
C ALA A 48 -8.07 -24.34 18.43
N GLU A 49 -9.40 -24.51 18.50
CA GLU A 49 -10.20 -24.21 19.70
C GLU A 49 -9.77 -25.08 20.90
N GLU A 50 -9.56 -26.38 20.67
CA GLU A 50 -9.07 -27.32 21.69
C GLU A 50 -7.67 -26.92 22.19
N THR A 51 -6.77 -26.55 21.28
CA THR A 51 -5.40 -26.10 21.62
C THR A 51 -5.40 -24.81 22.43
N LEU A 52 -6.33 -23.90 22.16
CA LEU A 52 -6.46 -22.61 22.84
C LEU A 52 -7.34 -22.67 24.11
N GLY A 53 -8.06 -23.78 24.29
CA GLY A 53 -9.01 -24.00 25.39
C GLY A 53 -10.18 -23.02 25.38
N ARG A 54 -10.54 -22.47 24.22
CA ARG A 54 -11.60 -21.45 24.06
C ARG A 54 -12.13 -21.41 22.63
N PRO A 55 -13.38 -20.96 22.43
CA PRO A 55 -13.91 -20.74 21.08
C PRO A 55 -13.14 -19.64 20.35
N LEU A 56 -13.07 -19.76 19.03
CA LEU A 56 -12.50 -18.73 18.16
C LEU A 56 -13.54 -17.65 17.84
N PRO A 57 -13.11 -16.39 17.57
CA PRO A 57 -14.00 -15.35 17.09
C PRO A 57 -14.69 -15.73 15.77
N ALA A 58 -15.98 -15.43 15.65
CA ALA A 58 -16.81 -15.84 14.51
C ALA A 58 -16.23 -15.37 13.16
N ASP A 59 -15.73 -14.14 13.09
CA ASP A 59 -15.14 -13.59 11.87
C ASP A 59 -13.88 -14.33 11.43
N LEU A 60 -13.03 -14.74 12.39
CA LEU A 60 -11.82 -15.51 12.11
C LEU A 60 -12.18 -16.90 11.58
N VAL A 61 -13.14 -17.57 12.24
CA VAL A 61 -13.67 -18.85 11.78
C VAL A 61 -14.25 -18.71 10.37
N ARG A 62 -15.03 -17.65 10.13
CA ARG A 62 -15.63 -17.42 8.82
C ARG A 62 -14.58 -17.19 7.74
N TRP A 63 -13.55 -16.40 8.04
CA TRP A 63 -12.46 -16.17 7.10
C TRP A 63 -11.73 -17.46 6.74
N TRP A 64 -11.39 -18.30 7.73
CA TRP A 64 -10.77 -19.61 7.47
C TRP A 64 -11.68 -20.58 6.72
N GLN A 65 -13.00 -20.50 6.90
CA GLN A 65 -13.97 -21.24 6.09
C GLN A 65 -14.08 -20.76 4.64
N LEU A 66 -13.57 -19.56 4.32
CA LEU A 66 -13.48 -19.06 2.95
C LEU A 66 -12.10 -19.37 2.34
N ALA A 67 -11.04 -19.25 3.13
CA ALA A 67 -9.68 -19.55 2.73
C ALA A 67 -8.79 -19.93 3.93
N ASP A 68 -8.16 -21.09 3.87
CA ASP A 68 -7.18 -21.56 4.87
C ASP A 68 -5.80 -20.94 4.65
N GLY A 69 -5.70 -19.62 4.48
CA GLY A 69 -4.44 -18.91 4.23
C GLY A 69 -3.90 -19.06 2.80
N MET A 70 -2.57 -18.91 2.66
CA MET A 70 -1.89 -18.89 1.36
C MET A 70 -0.91 -20.06 1.20
N THR A 71 -0.73 -20.53 -0.04
CA THR A 71 0.28 -21.57 -0.38
C THR A 71 1.68 -21.01 -0.61
N LYS A 72 1.80 -19.69 -0.84
CA LYS A 72 3.04 -18.97 -1.05
C LYS A 72 3.00 -17.63 -0.33
N HIS A 73 4.17 -17.08 -0.05
CA HIS A 73 4.30 -15.74 0.50
C HIS A 73 3.66 -14.70 -0.44
N THR A 74 2.92 -13.76 0.13
CA THR A 74 2.30 -12.64 -0.55
C THR A 74 2.06 -11.48 0.41
N SER A 75 1.87 -10.28 -0.10
CA SER A 75 1.53 -9.11 0.71
C SER A 75 0.03 -8.84 0.66
N LEU A 76 -0.82 -9.83 0.95
CA LEU A 76 -2.28 -9.65 0.81
C LEU A 76 -2.85 -8.67 1.85
N ILE A 77 -2.25 -8.64 3.04
CA ILE A 77 -2.61 -7.74 4.15
C ILE A 77 -1.53 -6.65 4.30
N PRO A 78 -1.88 -5.39 4.65
CA PRO A 78 -0.93 -4.26 4.67
C PRO A 78 0.31 -4.51 5.50
N GLN A 79 1.45 -3.92 5.13
CA GLN A 79 2.78 -4.22 5.70
C GLN A 79 3.28 -5.64 5.39
N SER A 80 2.94 -6.14 4.20
CA SER A 80 3.47 -7.39 3.64
C SER A 80 3.11 -8.68 4.39
N TYR A 81 1.97 -8.67 5.09
CA TYR A 81 1.51 -9.85 5.82
C TYR A 81 0.84 -10.88 4.89
N THR A 82 1.34 -12.12 4.95
CA THR A 82 0.75 -13.32 4.34
C THR A 82 -0.20 -14.01 5.31
N PRO A 83 -1.49 -14.20 4.96
CA PRO A 83 -2.42 -14.97 5.79
C PRO A 83 -1.98 -16.41 6.02
N TYR A 84 -2.06 -16.85 7.28
CA TYR A 84 -1.75 -18.22 7.69
C TYR A 84 -2.96 -19.15 7.54
N SER A 85 -2.67 -20.40 7.17
CA SER A 85 -3.57 -21.52 7.46
C SER A 85 -3.72 -21.72 8.97
N VAL A 86 -4.77 -22.42 9.39
CA VAL A 86 -4.98 -22.79 10.79
C VAL A 86 -3.75 -23.52 11.37
N ARG A 87 -3.14 -24.40 10.58
CA ARG A 87 -1.95 -25.16 11.01
C ARG A 87 -0.71 -24.29 11.13
N GLU A 88 -0.50 -23.38 10.18
CA GLU A 88 0.60 -22.41 10.25
C GLU A 88 0.43 -21.49 11.46
N ALA A 89 -0.79 -20.99 11.73
CA ALA A 89 -1.11 -20.19 12.91
C ALA A 89 -0.76 -20.89 14.23
N LEU A 90 -1.13 -22.17 14.39
CA LEU A 90 -0.80 -22.95 15.59
C LEU A 90 0.70 -23.26 15.70
N SER A 91 1.34 -23.56 14.57
CA SER A 91 2.79 -23.81 14.54
C SER A 91 3.57 -22.55 14.90
N ASP A 92 3.23 -21.41 14.30
CA ASP A 92 3.87 -20.12 14.57
C ASP A 92 3.62 -19.69 16.02
N ARG A 93 2.40 -19.89 16.55
CA ARG A 93 2.10 -19.64 17.97
C ARG A 93 3.04 -20.42 18.89
N ARG A 94 3.26 -21.71 18.61
CA ARG A 94 4.18 -22.54 19.41
C ARG A 94 5.59 -21.95 19.35
N THR A 95 6.07 -21.61 18.16
CA THR A 95 7.39 -20.97 17.97
C THR A 95 7.48 -19.65 18.75
N TRP A 96 6.47 -18.78 18.67
CA TRP A 96 6.45 -17.54 19.44
C TRP A 96 6.48 -17.76 20.95
N LEU A 97 5.76 -18.75 21.46
CA LEU A 97 5.79 -19.08 22.90
C LEU A 97 7.15 -19.63 23.33
N GLU A 98 7.76 -20.49 22.52
CA GLU A 98 9.10 -21.04 22.77
C GLU A 98 10.16 -19.94 22.77
N VAL A 99 10.19 -19.11 21.72
CA VAL A 99 11.13 -17.98 21.60
C VAL A 99 10.85 -16.97 22.70
N SER A 100 9.58 -16.64 22.96
CA SER A 100 9.23 -15.70 24.01
C SER A 100 9.73 -16.19 25.35
N ALA A 101 9.63 -17.47 25.70
CA ALA A 101 10.12 -17.99 26.98
C ALA A 101 11.65 -17.84 27.18
N HIS A 102 12.43 -17.78 26.10
CA HIS A 102 13.89 -17.78 26.12
C HIS A 102 14.53 -16.44 25.68
N ALA A 103 13.72 -15.45 25.30
CA ALA A 103 14.22 -14.17 24.83
C ALA A 103 14.89 -13.37 25.95
N ASP A 104 16.06 -12.80 25.66
CA ASP A 104 16.66 -11.73 26.46
C ASP A 104 15.88 -10.43 26.20
N ARG A 105 15.24 -9.91 27.25
CA ARG A 105 14.31 -8.77 27.15
C ARG A 105 14.93 -7.53 27.76
N TYR A 106 14.79 -6.40 27.06
CA TYR A 106 15.09 -5.09 27.62
C TYR A 106 13.80 -4.52 28.20
N GLU A 107 13.80 -4.26 29.52
CA GLU A 107 12.67 -3.64 30.24
C GLU A 107 11.30 -4.28 29.92
N PRO A 108 11.11 -5.60 30.12
CA PRO A 108 9.82 -6.23 29.86
C PRO A 108 8.75 -5.73 30.83
N ASP A 109 7.51 -5.67 30.35
CA ASP A 109 6.34 -5.48 31.21
C ASP A 109 6.20 -6.66 32.19
N ASP A 110 5.41 -6.50 33.25
CA ASP A 110 5.09 -7.62 34.13
C ASP A 110 4.22 -8.66 33.39
N TYR A 111 4.68 -9.91 33.36
CA TYR A 111 4.03 -10.97 32.59
C TYR A 111 2.63 -11.31 33.13
N ASP A 112 2.47 -11.37 34.45
CA ASP A 112 1.20 -11.73 35.07
C ASP A 112 0.19 -10.58 34.91
N GLU A 113 0.65 -9.33 34.99
CA GLU A 113 -0.17 -8.17 34.64
C GLU A 113 -0.60 -8.18 33.17
N CYS A 114 0.32 -8.50 32.24
CA CYS A 114 -0.02 -8.64 30.82
C CYS A 114 -1.06 -9.74 30.56
N LEU A 115 -0.93 -10.90 31.22
CA LEU A 115 -1.88 -12.00 31.12
C LEU A 115 -3.26 -11.62 31.67
N ALA A 116 -3.28 -10.85 32.76
CA ALA A 116 -4.49 -10.40 33.43
C ALA A 116 -5.08 -9.13 32.81
N ALA A 117 -4.43 -8.50 31.83
CA ALA A 117 -4.95 -7.34 31.14
C ALA A 117 -6.05 -7.73 30.12
N PRO A 118 -7.05 -6.85 29.89
CA PRO A 118 -8.06 -7.09 28.87
C PRO A 118 -7.45 -7.09 27.46
N ALA A 119 -8.10 -7.79 26.53
CA ALA A 119 -7.72 -7.82 25.12
C ALA A 119 -7.56 -6.40 24.55
N GLY A 120 -6.66 -6.26 23.58
CA GLY A 120 -6.31 -4.98 22.97
C GLY A 120 -5.33 -4.12 23.78
N THR A 121 -4.96 -4.55 24.99
CA THR A 121 -3.93 -3.88 25.81
C THR A 121 -2.54 -4.32 25.35
N GLY A 122 -1.65 -3.38 25.03
CA GLY A 122 -0.27 -3.73 24.66
C GLY A 122 0.46 -4.48 25.76
N CYS A 123 1.46 -5.26 25.37
CA CYS A 123 2.41 -5.91 26.27
C CYS A 123 3.77 -6.01 25.57
N SER A 124 4.80 -5.56 26.28
CA SER A 124 6.18 -5.50 25.82
C SER A 124 7.02 -6.58 26.52
N GLY A 125 7.89 -7.23 25.76
CA GLY A 125 8.75 -8.32 26.19
C GLY A 125 8.13 -9.72 26.04
N TRP A 126 6.83 -9.84 25.82
CA TRP A 126 6.13 -11.13 25.90
C TRP A 126 5.27 -11.40 24.67
N PHE A 127 5.22 -12.67 24.26
CA PHE A 127 4.15 -13.20 23.43
C PHE A 127 3.23 -14.05 24.31
N LEU A 128 1.98 -13.65 24.45
CA LEU A 128 1.07 -14.26 25.41
C LEU A 128 0.41 -15.54 24.86
N PRO A 129 0.13 -16.56 25.69
CA PRO A 129 -0.60 -17.76 25.28
C PRO A 129 -1.97 -17.49 24.64
N GLN A 130 -2.63 -16.39 25.00
CA GLN A 130 -3.94 -16.02 24.46
C GLN A 130 -3.85 -15.32 23.09
N TRP A 131 -2.65 -15.11 22.55
CA TRP A 131 -2.46 -14.52 21.24
C TRP A 131 -2.30 -15.61 20.18
N LEU A 132 -3.07 -15.48 19.10
CA LEU A 132 -3.08 -16.42 17.99
C LEU A 132 -2.61 -15.70 16.72
N PRO A 133 -1.39 -16.00 16.21
CA PRO A 133 -0.93 -15.52 14.91
C PRO A 133 -1.92 -15.88 13.81
N VAL A 134 -2.17 -14.94 12.90
CA VAL A 134 -3.07 -15.13 11.74
C VAL A 134 -2.44 -14.70 10.43
N ALA A 135 -1.33 -13.96 10.46
CA ALA A 135 -0.53 -13.62 9.28
C ALA A 135 0.90 -13.24 9.67
N GLY A 136 1.88 -13.43 8.77
CA GLY A 136 3.28 -13.07 9.01
C GLY A 136 3.94 -12.40 7.80
N ASP A 137 4.99 -11.63 8.06
CA ASP A 137 5.72 -10.85 7.03
C ASP A 137 7.05 -11.51 6.57
N ASP A 138 7.35 -12.73 7.05
CA ASP A 138 8.63 -13.44 6.88
C ASP A 138 9.89 -12.66 7.32
N ALA A 139 9.71 -11.50 7.95
CA ALA A 139 10.76 -10.66 8.54
C ALA A 139 10.69 -10.65 10.08
N GLY A 140 9.90 -11.55 10.67
CA GLY A 140 9.72 -11.71 12.11
C GLY A 140 8.62 -10.83 12.71
N GLY A 141 7.79 -10.19 11.88
CA GLY A 141 6.53 -9.60 12.28
C GLY A 141 5.38 -10.59 12.13
N THR A 142 4.40 -10.50 13.04
CA THR A 142 3.16 -11.27 12.97
C THR A 142 1.96 -10.40 13.33
N LEU A 143 0.85 -10.59 12.62
CA LEU A 143 -0.46 -10.17 13.06
C LEU A 143 -1.07 -11.29 13.88
N PHE A 144 -1.63 -10.94 15.02
CA PHE A 144 -2.28 -11.90 15.91
C PHE A 144 -3.66 -11.41 16.33
N VAL A 145 -4.55 -12.36 16.56
CA VAL A 145 -5.83 -12.15 17.20
C VAL A 145 -5.65 -12.30 18.71
N ASP A 146 -6.09 -11.30 19.45
CA ASP A 146 -6.02 -11.30 20.92
C ASP A 146 -7.26 -11.94 21.53
N LEU A 147 -7.08 -13.12 22.14
CA LEU A 147 -8.16 -13.90 22.72
C LEU A 147 -8.29 -13.71 24.23
N ARG A 148 -7.61 -12.72 24.83
CA ARG A 148 -7.82 -12.37 26.26
C ARG A 148 -9.26 -11.89 26.50
N PHE A 149 -9.65 -11.82 27.76
CA PHE A 149 -11.00 -11.40 28.13
C PHE A 149 -11.23 -9.91 27.83
N GLY A 150 -12.49 -9.47 27.85
CA GLY A 150 -12.86 -8.06 27.69
C GLY A 150 -13.54 -7.76 26.36
N HIS A 151 -13.96 -6.52 26.18
CA HIS A 151 -14.79 -6.08 25.05
C HIS A 151 -14.05 -6.11 23.70
N ALA A 152 -12.71 -6.08 23.70
CA ALA A 152 -11.89 -6.17 22.51
C ALA A 152 -11.39 -7.60 22.25
N ASN A 153 -12.00 -8.62 22.86
CA ASN A 153 -11.71 -10.01 22.52
C ASN A 153 -11.90 -10.25 21.02
N GLY A 154 -10.89 -10.80 20.35
CA GLY A 154 -10.90 -11.01 18.91
C GLY A 154 -10.30 -9.86 18.10
N CYS A 155 -9.83 -8.77 18.74
CA CYS A 155 -9.14 -7.70 18.04
C CYS A 155 -7.82 -8.18 17.41
N VAL A 156 -7.42 -7.53 16.32
CA VAL A 156 -6.15 -7.84 15.63
C VAL A 156 -5.10 -6.83 16.06
N SER A 157 -3.97 -7.34 16.53
CA SER A 157 -2.78 -6.59 16.93
C SER A 157 -1.56 -7.08 16.16
N LYS A 158 -0.45 -6.37 16.32
CA LYS A 158 0.82 -6.72 15.68
C LYS A 158 1.92 -6.92 16.72
N MET A 159 2.78 -7.89 16.46
CA MET A 159 4.04 -8.09 17.14
C MET A 159 5.16 -7.95 16.12
N HIS A 160 6.23 -7.25 16.48
CA HIS A 160 7.45 -7.16 15.68
C HIS A 160 8.65 -7.66 16.49
N THR A 161 9.78 -7.84 15.84
CA THR A 161 11.05 -8.33 16.41
C THR A 161 11.57 -7.54 17.62
N GLY A 162 11.05 -6.33 17.88
CA GLY A 162 11.30 -5.54 19.09
C GLY A 162 10.52 -5.96 20.34
N TRP A 163 9.75 -7.06 20.29
CA TRP A 163 8.97 -7.60 21.41
C TRP A 163 7.90 -6.65 21.99
N SER A 164 7.50 -5.62 21.29
CA SER A 164 6.44 -4.72 21.75
C SER A 164 5.19 -4.91 20.93
N SER A 165 4.07 -5.17 21.61
CA SER A 165 2.75 -5.01 21.03
C SER A 165 2.17 -3.67 21.45
N GLY A 166 1.79 -2.87 20.46
CA GLY A 166 1.01 -1.65 20.67
C GLY A 166 -0.47 -1.96 20.96
N PRO A 167 -1.34 -0.94 21.02
CA PRO A 167 -2.78 -1.16 21.06
C PRO A 167 -3.29 -1.90 19.82
N ALA A 168 -4.51 -2.44 19.91
CA ALA A 168 -5.18 -3.08 18.78
C ALA A 168 -5.13 -2.24 17.49
N VAL A 169 -4.79 -2.89 16.38
CA VAL A 169 -4.74 -2.28 15.05
C VAL A 169 -6.14 -2.27 14.44
N TRP A 170 -6.86 -3.40 14.53
CA TRP A 170 -8.26 -3.53 14.12
C TRP A 170 -9.11 -4.12 15.23
N THR A 171 -10.40 -3.77 15.26
CA THR A 171 -11.37 -4.30 16.23
C THR A 171 -11.64 -5.80 16.03
N GLY A 172 -11.32 -6.35 14.86
CA GLY A 172 -11.40 -7.76 14.55
C GLY A 172 -10.99 -8.06 13.11
N VAL A 173 -11.04 -9.34 12.72
CA VAL A 173 -10.71 -9.80 11.36
C VAL A 173 -11.67 -9.23 10.32
N GLY A 174 -12.97 -9.11 10.63
CA GLY A 174 -13.94 -8.51 9.72
C GLY A 174 -13.57 -7.07 9.34
N ALA A 175 -13.29 -6.22 10.34
CA ALA A 175 -12.85 -4.84 10.11
C ALA A 175 -11.53 -4.74 9.34
N MET A 176 -10.59 -5.67 9.58
CA MET A 176 -9.34 -5.74 8.80
C MET A 176 -9.61 -6.06 7.33
N LEU A 177 -10.44 -7.07 7.05
CA LEU A 177 -10.77 -7.47 5.68
C LEU A 177 -11.60 -6.40 4.96
N GLU A 178 -12.49 -5.72 5.66
CA GLU A 178 -13.26 -4.60 5.13
C GLU A 178 -12.35 -3.45 4.70
N GLU A 179 -11.41 -3.02 5.55
CA GLU A 179 -10.44 -1.98 5.18
C GLU A 179 -9.62 -2.39 3.94
N VAL A 180 -9.19 -3.66 3.85
CA VAL A 180 -8.43 -4.18 2.71
C VAL A 180 -9.29 -4.26 1.45
N ALA A 181 -10.56 -4.65 1.56
CA ALA A 181 -11.51 -4.68 0.46
C ALA A 181 -11.85 -3.27 -0.06
N GLU A 182 -12.02 -2.30 0.83
CA GLU A 182 -12.13 -0.87 0.49
C GLU A 182 -10.89 -0.37 -0.25
N ALA A 183 -9.71 -0.79 0.16
CA ALA A 183 -8.46 -0.46 -0.53
C ALA A 183 -8.43 -0.98 -1.97
N VAL A 184 -8.78 -2.25 -2.18
CA VAL A 184 -8.84 -2.85 -3.52
C VAL A 184 -9.89 -2.17 -4.40
N ARG A 185 -11.04 -1.82 -3.81
CA ARG A 185 -12.19 -1.31 -4.55
C ARG A 185 -12.09 0.17 -4.89
N ARG A 186 -11.63 0.99 -3.95
CA ARG A 186 -11.68 2.45 -3.99
C ARG A 186 -10.30 3.10 -3.87
N ASP A 187 -9.22 2.32 -3.94
CA ASP A 187 -7.85 2.81 -3.80
C ASP A 187 -7.63 3.62 -2.51
N ARG A 188 -8.31 3.21 -1.42
CA ARG A 188 -8.18 3.82 -0.09
C ARG A 188 -6.91 3.35 0.59
N LYS A 189 -6.34 4.22 1.43
CA LYS A 189 -5.22 3.86 2.30
C LYS A 189 -5.73 3.04 3.47
N VAL A 190 -5.02 1.96 3.78
CA VAL A 190 -5.19 1.16 5.00
C VAL A 190 -4.01 1.48 5.89
N ARG A 191 -4.27 2.20 6.97
CA ARG A 191 -3.25 2.54 7.98
C ARG A 191 -1.99 3.22 7.40
N GLY A 192 -2.19 4.08 6.40
CA GLY A 192 -1.12 4.82 5.72
C GLY A 192 -0.50 4.07 4.53
N PHE A 193 -0.94 2.84 4.25
CA PHE A 193 -0.47 2.04 3.13
C PHE A 193 -1.51 1.97 2.02
N ARG A 194 -1.08 2.07 0.76
CA ARG A 194 -1.95 1.90 -0.40
C ARG A 194 -1.69 0.54 -1.04
N ILE A 195 -2.75 -0.18 -1.40
CA ILE A 195 -2.62 -1.49 -2.04
C ILE A 195 -2.28 -1.37 -3.52
N TRP A 196 -1.41 -2.26 -3.96
CA TRP A 196 -1.04 -2.49 -5.35
C TRP A 196 -1.48 -3.86 -5.74
N VAL A 197 -2.38 -3.95 -6.71
CA VAL A 197 -2.74 -5.22 -7.33
C VAL A 197 -2.53 -5.07 -8.84
N ASP A 198 -1.60 -5.85 -9.39
CA ASP A 198 -1.35 -5.95 -10.82
C ASP A 198 -0.84 -7.36 -11.19
N ALA A 199 -0.44 -7.54 -12.45
CA ALA A 199 0.00 -8.82 -12.96
C ALA A 199 1.28 -9.35 -12.25
N GLN A 200 1.98 -8.50 -11.52
CA GLN A 200 3.21 -8.84 -10.81
C GLN A 200 2.96 -9.29 -9.36
N GLY A 201 1.77 -9.02 -8.81
CA GLY A 201 1.42 -9.48 -7.46
C GLY A 201 0.48 -8.55 -6.71
N VAL A 202 0.45 -8.76 -5.40
CA VAL A 202 -0.10 -7.82 -4.42
C VAL A 202 1.05 -7.24 -3.62
N ASP A 203 1.07 -5.91 -3.45
CA ASP A 203 2.05 -5.21 -2.62
C ASP A 203 1.39 -4.02 -1.89
N TRP A 204 2.06 -3.50 -0.86
CA TRP A 204 1.62 -2.32 -0.12
C TRP A 204 2.75 -1.31 -0.05
N ASP A 205 2.45 -0.07 -0.43
CA ASP A 205 3.42 1.02 -0.39
C ASP A 205 3.00 2.00 0.71
N ASP A 206 3.95 2.43 1.52
CA ASP A 206 3.77 3.67 2.26
C ASP A 206 3.92 4.84 1.28
N ASP A 207 3.22 5.95 1.51
CA ASP A 207 3.14 7.00 0.49
C ASP A 207 4.48 7.66 0.12
N LEU A 208 5.56 7.41 0.88
CA LEU A 208 6.85 8.07 0.72
C LEU A 208 7.88 7.15 0.06
N TRP A 209 7.86 5.86 0.34
CA TRP A 209 8.93 4.92 -0.02
C TRP A 209 9.19 4.95 -1.53
N ARG A 210 8.18 4.67 -2.37
CA ARG A 210 8.40 4.58 -3.83
C ARG A 210 8.63 5.91 -4.54
N TRP A 211 8.39 7.05 -3.90
CA TRP A 211 8.74 8.36 -4.47
C TRP A 211 10.19 8.74 -4.21
N VAL A 212 10.72 8.36 -3.04
CA VAL A 212 12.00 8.85 -2.55
C VAL A 212 13.11 7.81 -2.74
N HIS A 213 12.79 6.52 -2.74
CA HIS A 213 13.78 5.47 -2.86
C HIS A 213 13.70 4.71 -4.19
N PRO A 214 14.79 4.68 -4.97
CA PRO A 214 14.95 3.74 -6.07
C PRO A 214 15.38 2.39 -5.50
N GLY A 215 14.43 1.65 -4.92
CA GLY A 215 14.63 0.26 -4.48
C GLY A 215 14.83 -0.66 -5.67
N GLY A 216 16.06 -0.73 -6.18
CA GLY A 216 16.43 -1.61 -7.29
C GLY A 216 17.36 -0.94 -8.29
N ARG A 217 18.39 -1.68 -8.74
CA ARG A 217 19.44 -1.18 -9.64
C ARG A 217 18.96 -0.88 -11.07
N SER A 218 17.75 -1.28 -11.44
CA SER A 218 17.16 -1.11 -12.76
C SER A 218 15.85 -0.32 -12.63
N GLY A 219 15.83 0.92 -13.12
CA GLY A 219 14.54 1.63 -13.21
C GLY A 219 13.77 1.31 -14.48
N PRO A 220 12.71 2.08 -14.79
CA PRO A 220 11.76 1.68 -15.80
C PRO A 220 12.43 1.80 -17.16
N ASP A 221 12.47 0.69 -17.88
CA ASP A 221 12.74 0.69 -19.30
C ASP A 221 11.76 1.67 -19.99
N PRO A 222 12.24 2.64 -20.78
CA PRO A 222 11.38 3.58 -21.51
C PRO A 222 10.24 2.89 -22.27
N GLU A 223 10.47 1.69 -22.81
CA GLU A 223 9.41 0.91 -23.47
C GLU A 223 8.33 0.45 -22.49
N GLN A 224 8.69 0.09 -21.25
CA GLN A 224 7.71 -0.27 -20.23
C GLN A 224 6.84 0.93 -19.85
N LEU A 225 7.44 2.12 -19.69
CA LEU A 225 6.67 3.33 -19.41
C LEU A 225 5.76 3.70 -20.60
N ARG A 226 6.25 3.58 -21.83
CA ARG A 226 5.42 3.73 -23.04
C ARG A 226 4.25 2.75 -23.06
N HIS A 227 4.50 1.48 -22.73
CA HIS A 227 3.48 0.46 -22.66
C HIS A 227 2.38 0.82 -21.64
N ARG A 228 2.74 1.41 -20.48
CA ARG A 228 1.75 1.86 -19.48
C ARG A 228 0.90 3.04 -19.98
N TYR A 229 1.50 4.01 -20.66
CA TYR A 229 0.73 5.10 -21.31
C TYR A 229 -0.27 4.54 -22.32
N ARG A 230 0.18 3.63 -23.20
CA ARG A 230 -0.70 2.96 -24.18
C ARG A 230 -1.81 2.15 -23.53
N ALA A 231 -1.54 1.47 -22.42
CA ALA A 231 -2.56 0.76 -21.68
C ALA A 231 -3.64 1.71 -21.14
N LEU A 232 -3.23 2.85 -20.58
CA LEU A 232 -4.15 3.89 -20.11
C LEU A 232 -4.99 4.47 -21.26
N THR A 233 -4.37 4.86 -22.38
CA THR A 233 -5.11 5.45 -23.51
C THR A 233 -5.98 4.44 -24.22
N ALA A 234 -5.60 3.15 -24.25
CA ALA A 234 -6.48 2.08 -24.69
C ALA A 234 -7.75 2.00 -23.83
N GLU A 235 -7.62 2.03 -22.49
CA GLU A 235 -8.78 2.06 -21.59
C GLU A 235 -9.69 3.27 -21.86
N LEU A 236 -9.12 4.47 -21.97
CA LEU A 236 -9.85 5.70 -22.28
C LEU A 236 -10.63 5.60 -23.60
N ARG A 237 -10.04 4.99 -24.63
CA ARG A 237 -10.66 4.80 -25.95
C ARG A 237 -11.77 3.76 -25.97
N VAL A 238 -11.70 2.73 -25.12
CA VAL A 238 -12.82 1.78 -24.98
C VAL A 238 -14.08 2.51 -24.48
N GLY A 239 -13.92 3.47 -23.58
CA GLY A 239 -15.04 4.22 -23.03
C GLY A 239 -16.00 3.36 -22.19
N GLY A 240 -17.28 3.75 -22.16
CA GLY A 240 -18.31 3.05 -21.40
C GLY A 240 -18.21 3.26 -19.89
N PHE A 241 -17.73 4.43 -19.46
CA PHE A 241 -17.56 4.76 -18.05
C PHE A 241 -18.89 5.26 -17.45
N ALA A 242 -19.29 4.68 -16.33
CA ALA A 242 -20.37 5.20 -15.50
C ALA A 242 -19.95 6.50 -14.79
N GLU A 243 -20.92 7.36 -14.50
CA GLU A 243 -20.70 8.53 -13.64
C GLU A 243 -20.55 8.06 -12.18
N PRO A 244 -19.41 8.30 -11.53
CA PRO A 244 -19.21 7.90 -10.14
C PRO A 244 -20.07 8.74 -9.19
N SER A 245 -20.62 8.13 -8.14
CA SER A 245 -21.34 8.84 -7.07
C SER A 245 -20.41 9.61 -6.14
N ASP A 246 -19.24 9.05 -5.82
CA ASP A 246 -18.35 9.52 -4.76
C ASP A 246 -16.85 9.54 -5.16
N ASP A 247 -16.55 9.48 -6.46
CA ASP A 247 -15.17 9.40 -7.00
C ASP A 247 -14.98 10.30 -8.23
N TRP A 248 -13.77 10.33 -8.78
CA TRP A 248 -13.42 11.15 -9.94
C TRP A 248 -14.04 10.59 -11.23
N PRO A 249 -14.73 11.41 -12.04
CA PRO A 249 -15.18 10.95 -13.36
C PRO A 249 -13.99 10.61 -14.25
N ALA A 250 -14.20 9.75 -15.25
CA ALA A 250 -13.13 9.30 -16.16
C ALA A 250 -12.37 10.47 -16.81
N ALA A 251 -13.07 11.57 -17.11
CA ALA A 251 -12.45 12.77 -17.69
C ALA A 251 -11.47 13.46 -16.72
N TRP A 252 -11.73 13.41 -15.42
CA TRP A 252 -10.80 13.94 -14.40
C TRP A 252 -9.60 13.01 -14.21
N ILE A 253 -9.81 11.70 -14.30
CA ILE A 253 -8.71 10.72 -14.30
C ILE A 253 -7.77 10.95 -15.49
N ALA A 254 -8.32 11.15 -16.70
CA ALA A 254 -7.51 11.49 -17.87
C ALA A 254 -6.82 12.85 -17.73
N ALA A 255 -7.56 13.87 -17.26
CA ALA A 255 -7.03 15.22 -17.04
C ALA A 255 -5.86 15.25 -16.05
N THR A 256 -5.90 14.47 -14.97
CA THR A 256 -4.80 14.41 -14.00
C THR A 256 -3.54 13.84 -14.62
N VAL A 257 -3.66 12.78 -15.45
CA VAL A 257 -2.52 12.18 -16.14
C VAL A 257 -1.94 13.20 -17.11
N LYS A 258 -2.77 13.79 -17.98
CA LYS A 258 -2.32 14.82 -18.93
C LYS A 258 -1.59 15.96 -18.23
N ARG A 259 -2.19 16.52 -17.17
CA ARG A 259 -1.59 17.65 -16.44
C ARG A 259 -0.26 17.27 -15.79
N ASN A 260 -0.18 16.10 -15.16
CA ASN A 260 1.06 15.64 -14.55
C ASN A 260 2.14 15.37 -15.60
N THR A 261 1.80 14.77 -16.74
CA THR A 261 2.76 14.53 -17.83
C THR A 261 3.31 15.85 -18.41
N GLU A 262 2.48 16.89 -18.56
CA GLU A 262 2.97 18.22 -18.96
C GLU A 262 3.98 18.80 -17.97
N VAL A 263 3.69 18.72 -16.67
CA VAL A 263 4.63 19.18 -15.63
C VAL A 263 5.92 18.37 -15.70
N LEU A 264 5.84 17.05 -15.89
CA LEU A 264 7.01 16.19 -16.03
C LEU A 264 7.85 16.57 -17.25
N ILE A 265 7.24 16.86 -18.40
CA ILE A 265 7.97 17.29 -19.60
C ILE A 265 8.70 18.60 -19.34
N VAL A 266 8.03 19.61 -18.75
CA VAL A 266 8.67 20.90 -18.43
C VAL A 266 9.84 20.70 -17.47
N THR A 267 9.69 19.83 -16.47
CA THR A 267 10.80 19.48 -15.56
C THR A 267 11.93 18.79 -16.32
N ALA A 268 11.63 17.82 -17.19
CA ALA A 268 12.61 17.10 -18.00
C ALA A 268 13.39 18.03 -18.96
N GLU A 269 12.70 18.97 -19.60
CA GLU A 269 13.33 19.99 -20.47
C GLU A 269 14.25 20.92 -19.67
N ALA A 270 13.82 21.33 -18.47
CA ALA A 270 14.65 22.13 -17.58
C ALA A 270 15.92 21.35 -17.15
N ILE A 271 15.79 20.05 -16.86
CA ILE A 271 16.93 19.17 -16.57
C ILE A 271 17.86 19.09 -17.78
N ALA A 272 17.34 18.88 -19.00
CA ALA A 272 18.17 18.77 -20.20
C ALA A 272 18.91 20.08 -20.53
N ALA A 273 18.27 21.22 -20.26
CA ALA A 273 18.83 22.56 -20.52
C ALA A 273 19.92 22.95 -19.51
N THR A 274 19.86 22.42 -18.28
CA THR A 274 20.96 22.51 -17.33
C THR A 274 21.97 21.42 -17.65
N GLU A 275 23.24 21.70 -17.91
CA GLU A 275 24.26 20.63 -17.95
C GLU A 275 24.47 20.11 -16.52
N PRO A 276 23.87 18.99 -16.05
CA PRO A 276 23.87 18.67 -14.64
C PRO A 276 25.11 17.81 -14.36
N GLY A 277 26.24 18.46 -14.09
CA GLY A 277 27.35 17.82 -13.42
C GLY A 277 27.01 17.56 -11.95
N TRP A 278 26.24 16.50 -11.67
CA TRP A 278 26.55 15.74 -10.47
C TRP A 278 27.69 14.82 -10.88
N ASP A 279 28.88 15.01 -10.32
CA ASP A 279 29.88 13.96 -10.36
C ASP A 279 29.41 12.79 -9.47
N ASP A 280 29.94 11.60 -9.73
CA ASP A 280 29.61 10.41 -8.96
C ASP A 280 29.86 10.59 -7.45
N GLU A 281 30.76 11.51 -7.06
CA GLU A 281 31.05 11.85 -5.66
C GLU A 281 29.87 12.55 -4.97
N MET A 282 29.23 13.53 -5.61
CA MET A 282 28.04 14.19 -5.05
C MET A 282 26.87 13.22 -4.90
N TRP A 283 26.67 12.31 -5.87
CA TRP A 283 25.62 11.30 -5.77
C TRP A 283 25.90 10.29 -4.65
N VAL A 284 27.16 9.88 -4.48
CA VAL A 284 27.58 9.02 -3.36
C VAL A 284 27.43 9.75 -2.02
N ALA A 285 27.70 11.06 -1.96
CA ALA A 285 27.51 11.87 -0.76
C ALA A 285 26.03 12.01 -0.39
N TYR A 286 25.14 12.24 -1.37
CA TYR A 286 23.69 12.24 -1.16
C TYR A 286 23.20 10.88 -0.66
N ASN A 287 23.59 9.76 -1.28
CA ASN A 287 23.16 8.43 -0.82
C ASN A 287 23.72 8.10 0.58
N LYS A 288 24.97 8.49 0.89
CA LYS A 288 25.54 8.33 2.24
C LYS A 288 24.79 9.19 3.27
N GLN A 289 24.34 10.39 2.93
CA GLN A 289 23.59 11.27 3.83
C GLN A 289 22.11 10.88 3.95
N ALA A 290 21.44 10.54 2.84
CA ALA A 290 20.05 10.08 2.81
C ALA A 290 19.87 8.75 3.55
N GLY A 291 20.84 7.83 3.44
CA GLY A 291 20.87 6.61 4.25
C GLY A 291 21.11 6.86 5.75
N ALA A 292 21.73 7.99 6.12
CA ALA A 292 22.08 8.33 7.50
C ALA A 292 21.07 9.26 8.21
N ARG A 293 20.12 9.89 7.48
CA ARG A 293 19.24 10.93 8.03
C ARG A 293 17.79 10.81 7.56
N TYR A 294 17.07 9.91 8.20
CA TYR A 294 15.60 9.94 8.29
C TYR A 294 15.07 10.93 9.35
N ARG A 295 15.83 11.98 9.70
CA ARG A 295 15.37 13.03 10.64
C ARG A 295 15.76 14.43 10.16
N GLY A 296 14.85 15.07 9.42
CA GLY A 296 14.49 16.47 9.65
C GLY A 296 15.47 17.58 9.24
N GLN A 297 16.41 17.34 8.31
CA GLN A 297 17.18 18.44 7.72
C GLN A 297 16.75 18.70 6.28
N SER A 298 16.12 19.87 6.07
CA SER A 298 15.86 20.42 4.75
C SER A 298 17.17 20.74 4.04
N LEU A 299 17.37 20.18 2.84
CA LEU A 299 18.52 20.48 1.97
C LEU A 299 18.50 21.91 1.39
N ALA A 300 17.54 22.77 1.78
CA ALA A 300 17.40 24.16 1.35
C ALA A 300 18.68 25.01 1.50
N ASP A 301 19.57 24.59 2.42
CA ASP A 301 20.82 25.30 2.74
C ASP A 301 21.99 24.99 1.78
N THR A 302 21.90 23.94 0.95
CA THR A 302 23.04 23.51 0.10
C THR A 302 23.15 24.27 -1.22
N GLY A 303 22.11 25.00 -1.64
CA GLY A 303 22.10 25.71 -2.92
C GLY A 303 22.05 24.81 -4.17
N VAL A 304 22.16 23.50 -4.00
CA VAL A 304 22.11 22.48 -5.07
C VAL A 304 20.64 22.27 -5.49
N GLY A 305 20.35 22.32 -6.79
CA GLY A 305 18.99 22.13 -7.33
C GLY A 305 18.07 23.35 -7.28
N ARG A 306 18.58 24.55 -6.93
CA ARG A 306 17.81 25.80 -6.72
C ARG A 306 16.99 26.36 -7.91
N GLY A 307 16.83 25.63 -9.02
CA GLY A 307 16.09 26.12 -10.20
C GLY A 307 15.06 25.17 -10.79
N ILE A 308 15.17 23.85 -10.57
CA ILE A 308 14.30 22.86 -11.22
C ILE A 308 13.33 22.32 -10.19
N ARG A 309 12.04 22.59 -10.41
CA ARG A 309 10.93 22.20 -9.54
C ARG A 309 9.95 21.30 -10.26
N TYR A 310 9.65 20.15 -9.66
CA TYR A 310 8.47 19.35 -9.98
C TYR A 310 7.39 19.66 -8.93
N ASP A 311 6.18 20.01 -9.37
CA ASP A 311 5.06 20.30 -8.47
C ASP A 311 3.75 19.81 -9.09
N ASN A 312 3.21 18.71 -8.55
CA ASN A 312 2.00 18.08 -9.07
C ASN A 312 0.70 18.62 -8.41
N THR A 313 0.78 19.65 -7.55
CA THR A 313 -0.39 20.19 -6.84
C THR A 313 -1.53 20.54 -7.80
N GLY A 314 -1.20 21.14 -8.95
CA GLY A 314 -2.19 21.51 -9.97
C GLY A 314 -2.82 20.32 -10.70
N GLY A 315 -2.21 19.13 -10.64
CA GLY A 315 -2.76 17.89 -11.18
C GLY A 315 -3.86 17.27 -10.33
N LEU A 316 -4.14 17.83 -9.15
CA LEU A 316 -5.21 17.38 -8.25
C LEU A 316 -6.30 18.45 -8.03
N ASP A 317 -6.13 19.64 -8.60
CA ASP A 317 -7.07 20.77 -8.41
C ASP A 317 -8.32 20.58 -9.29
N PRO A 318 -9.53 20.46 -8.71
CA PRO A 318 -10.78 20.24 -9.45
C PRO A 318 -11.07 21.30 -10.52
N THR A 319 -10.68 22.56 -10.28
CA THR A 319 -10.85 23.67 -11.22
C THR A 319 -9.92 23.51 -12.42
N ILE A 320 -8.69 23.06 -12.19
CA ILE A 320 -7.74 22.75 -13.27
C ILE A 320 -8.23 21.54 -14.05
N LEU A 321 -8.56 20.44 -13.37
CA LEU A 321 -9.04 19.21 -14.00
C LEU A 321 -10.30 19.43 -14.84
N SER A 322 -11.26 20.22 -14.34
CA SER A 322 -12.47 20.58 -15.07
C SER A 322 -12.20 21.35 -16.37
N ARG A 323 -11.10 22.10 -16.46
CA ARG A 323 -10.73 22.78 -17.72
C ARG A 323 -10.21 21.80 -18.76
N TYR A 324 -9.38 20.85 -18.36
CA TYR A 324 -8.86 19.79 -19.24
C TYR A 324 -9.98 18.86 -19.68
N ALA A 325 -10.88 18.48 -18.77
CA ALA A 325 -12.01 17.60 -19.03
C ALA A 325 -12.96 18.10 -20.15
N ARG A 326 -12.98 19.40 -20.45
CA ARG A 326 -13.80 19.97 -21.54
C ARG A 326 -13.40 19.51 -22.94
N ALA A 327 -12.16 19.04 -23.12
CA ALA A 327 -11.72 18.46 -24.39
C ALA A 327 -12.43 17.13 -24.69
N GLY A 328 -12.93 16.44 -23.66
CA GLY A 328 -13.51 15.11 -23.81
C GLY A 328 -12.47 14.00 -23.82
N LEU A 329 -12.92 12.77 -23.60
CA LEU A 329 -12.05 11.61 -23.42
C LEU A 329 -11.21 11.24 -24.65
N PRO A 330 -11.72 11.28 -25.91
CA PRO A 330 -10.92 10.96 -27.08
C PRO A 330 -9.72 11.91 -27.24
N ASP A 331 -9.97 13.21 -27.18
CA ASP A 331 -8.94 14.24 -27.31
C ASP A 331 -7.90 14.13 -26.19
N LEU A 332 -8.34 13.88 -24.95
CA LEU A 332 -7.43 13.63 -23.83
C LEU A 332 -6.58 12.38 -24.04
N ALA A 333 -7.13 11.30 -24.60
CA ALA A 333 -6.38 10.08 -24.86
C ALA A 333 -5.29 10.31 -25.91
N ASP A 334 -5.61 11.04 -26.99
CA ASP A 334 -4.64 11.37 -28.04
C ASP A 334 -3.54 12.30 -27.52
N ASP A 335 -3.90 13.31 -26.74
CA ASP A 335 -2.93 14.20 -26.09
C ASP A 335 -2.00 13.43 -25.13
N ILE A 336 -2.54 12.49 -24.34
CA ILE A 336 -1.74 11.68 -23.40
C ILE A 336 -0.75 10.79 -24.14
N ASP A 337 -1.12 10.18 -25.28
CA ASP A 337 -0.20 9.38 -26.09
C ASP A 337 0.98 10.24 -26.57
N VAL A 338 0.69 11.42 -27.15
CA VAL A 338 1.71 12.35 -27.64
C VAL A 338 2.64 12.84 -26.53
N LEU A 339 2.06 13.21 -25.38
CA LEU A 339 2.81 13.69 -24.23
C LEU A 339 3.65 12.56 -23.61
N GLY A 340 3.13 11.33 -23.57
CA GLY A 340 3.86 10.15 -23.10
C GLY A 340 5.12 9.90 -23.92
N ASP A 341 5.02 9.90 -25.24
CA ASP A 341 6.18 9.74 -26.13
C ASP A 341 7.18 10.90 -25.99
N ARG A 342 6.70 12.14 -25.93
CA ARG A 342 7.57 13.32 -25.72
C ARG A 342 8.32 13.27 -24.39
N LEU A 343 7.67 12.85 -23.31
CA LEU A 343 8.31 12.71 -21.99
C LEU A 343 9.48 11.72 -22.06
N LEU A 344 9.29 10.59 -22.75
CA LEU A 344 10.30 9.56 -22.90
C LEU A 344 11.49 10.06 -23.73
N GLU A 345 11.21 10.70 -24.87
CA GLU A 345 12.25 11.30 -25.72
C GLU A 345 13.08 12.35 -24.98
N THR A 346 12.40 13.24 -24.24
CA THR A 346 13.06 14.30 -23.47
C THR A 346 13.92 13.70 -22.35
N SER A 347 13.43 12.65 -21.69
CA SER A 347 14.12 12.05 -20.55
C SER A 347 15.29 11.14 -20.94
N ALA A 348 15.28 10.59 -22.17
CA ALA A 348 16.25 9.59 -22.64
C ALA A 348 17.71 9.99 -22.43
N SER A 349 18.04 11.26 -22.61
CA SER A 349 19.42 11.78 -22.55
C SER A 349 20.04 11.79 -21.14
N PHE A 350 19.26 11.62 -20.08
CA PHE A 350 19.75 11.71 -18.70
C PHE A 350 19.17 10.65 -17.74
N LEU A 351 18.51 9.60 -18.26
CA LEU A 351 18.05 8.46 -17.46
C LEU A 351 19.19 7.83 -16.64
N ASP A 352 20.36 7.65 -17.25
CA ASP A 352 21.53 7.06 -16.59
C ASP A 352 22.19 8.00 -15.56
N ARG A 353 21.95 9.31 -15.67
CA ARG A 353 22.59 10.35 -14.84
C ARG A 353 21.85 10.64 -13.54
N ARG A 354 20.61 10.14 -13.38
CA ARG A 354 19.78 10.26 -12.17
C ARG A 354 19.75 11.66 -11.54
N PRO A 355 19.41 12.72 -12.31
CA PRO A 355 19.44 14.09 -11.82
C PRO A 355 18.51 14.27 -10.61
N ALA A 356 18.89 15.17 -9.70
CA ALA A 356 18.07 15.54 -8.56
C ALA A 356 17.23 16.78 -8.87
N VAL A 357 15.99 16.81 -8.39
CA VAL A 357 15.07 17.94 -8.52
C VAL A 357 14.43 18.26 -7.18
N TYR A 358 14.06 19.53 -6.98
CA TYR A 358 13.18 19.86 -5.87
C TYR A 358 11.76 19.42 -6.24
N ALA A 359 11.16 18.55 -5.45
CA ALA A 359 9.83 18.02 -5.71
C ALA A 359 8.87 18.37 -4.58
N ARG A 360 7.75 18.97 -4.96
CA ARG A 360 6.54 19.01 -4.14
C ARG A 360 5.57 17.98 -4.67
N ILE A 361 5.41 16.88 -3.92
CA ILE A 361 4.53 15.77 -4.26
C ILE A 361 3.32 15.84 -3.35
N VAL A 362 2.16 16.02 -3.95
CA VAL A 362 0.85 16.00 -3.29
C VAL A 362 0.09 14.76 -3.77
N ASP A 363 -0.54 14.04 -2.86
CA ASP A 363 -1.47 12.94 -3.14
C ASP A 363 -2.62 13.00 -2.15
N ASP A 364 -3.86 12.91 -2.64
CA ASP A 364 -5.09 13.02 -1.84
C ASP A 364 -5.10 14.25 -0.89
N GLY A 365 -4.63 15.40 -1.40
CA GLY A 365 -4.56 16.66 -0.64
C GLY A 365 -3.44 16.72 0.41
N VAL A 366 -2.68 15.64 0.60
CA VAL A 366 -1.56 15.58 1.55
C VAL A 366 -0.25 15.81 0.82
N VAL A 367 0.59 16.68 1.37
CA VAL A 367 1.97 16.85 0.90
C VAL A 367 2.78 15.65 1.37
N LEU A 368 3.10 14.77 0.43
CA LEU A 368 3.93 13.59 0.69
C LEU A 368 5.40 13.99 0.81
N ALA A 369 5.90 14.81 -0.12
CA ALA A 369 7.28 15.27 -0.13
C ALA A 369 7.34 16.76 -0.52
N ASP A 370 8.30 17.48 0.06
CA ASP A 370 8.59 18.89 -0.24
C ASP A 370 10.10 19.13 -0.11
N GLU A 371 10.86 18.31 -0.83
CA GLU A 371 12.31 18.13 -0.65
C GLU A 371 13.02 17.80 -1.96
N ILE A 372 14.34 17.60 -1.91
CA ILE A 372 15.13 17.17 -3.07
C ILE A 372 15.02 15.66 -3.22
N VAL A 373 14.51 15.22 -4.37
CA VAL A 373 14.39 13.81 -4.74
C VAL A 373 15.10 13.54 -6.06
N SER A 374 15.35 12.27 -6.36
CA SER A 374 15.82 11.89 -7.68
C SER A 374 14.67 12.03 -8.70
N TRP A 375 14.94 12.66 -9.84
CA TRP A 375 14.04 12.64 -11.00
C TRP A 375 13.68 11.21 -11.41
N TRP A 376 14.63 10.29 -11.26
CA TRP A 376 14.42 8.87 -11.49
C TRP A 376 13.34 8.28 -10.56
N GLY A 377 13.33 8.70 -9.29
CA GLY A 377 12.29 8.33 -8.33
C GLY A 377 10.90 8.83 -8.75
N ILE A 378 10.82 10.04 -9.32
CA ILE A 378 9.56 10.60 -9.83
C ILE A 378 9.05 9.79 -11.04
N LEU A 379 9.92 9.44 -11.99
CA LEU A 379 9.53 8.60 -13.14
C LEU A 379 9.15 7.18 -12.71
N LEU A 380 9.86 6.61 -11.73
CA LEU A 380 9.51 5.34 -11.11
C LEU A 380 8.12 5.39 -10.47
N ALA A 381 7.82 6.45 -9.73
CA ALA A 381 6.49 6.64 -9.16
C ALA A 381 5.43 6.82 -10.26
N LEU A 382 5.71 7.53 -11.36
CA LEU A 382 4.78 7.57 -12.49
C LEU A 382 4.47 6.17 -13.03
N TYR A 383 5.52 5.36 -13.27
CA TYR A 383 5.43 4.03 -13.85
C TYR A 383 4.76 3.00 -12.92
N TRP A 384 5.24 2.89 -11.68
CA TRP A 384 4.81 1.89 -10.72
C TRP A 384 3.54 2.29 -9.96
N ARG A 385 3.25 3.59 -9.87
CA ARG A 385 2.20 4.14 -9.00
C ARG A 385 1.05 4.77 -9.80
N GLN A 386 1.34 5.91 -10.44
CA GLN A 386 0.27 6.77 -10.97
C GLN A 386 -0.47 6.12 -12.14
N LEU A 387 0.23 5.65 -13.17
CA LEU A 387 -0.43 5.07 -14.35
C LEU A 387 -1.23 3.79 -14.00
N PRO A 388 -0.71 2.82 -13.22
CA PRO A 388 -1.49 1.67 -12.79
C PRO A 388 -2.74 2.02 -11.98
N ILE A 389 -2.67 2.99 -11.04
CA ILE A 389 -3.87 3.47 -10.33
C ILE A 389 -4.90 3.98 -11.32
N ARG A 390 -4.51 4.88 -12.23
CA ARG A 390 -5.47 5.52 -13.15
C ARG A 390 -6.11 4.50 -14.09
N ILE A 391 -5.35 3.50 -14.54
CA ILE A 391 -5.88 2.37 -15.30
C ILE A 391 -6.94 1.62 -14.49
N ARG A 392 -6.66 1.25 -13.22
CA ARG A 392 -7.62 0.56 -12.36
C ARG A 392 -8.88 1.39 -12.10
N GLN A 393 -8.73 2.70 -11.84
CA GLN A 393 -9.87 3.60 -11.64
C GLN A 393 -10.78 3.63 -12.88
N LEU A 394 -10.22 3.78 -14.08
CA LEU A 394 -11.00 3.72 -15.33
C LEU A 394 -11.69 2.36 -15.51
N GLN A 395 -10.96 1.28 -15.19
CA GLN A 395 -11.47 -0.08 -15.27
C GLN A 395 -12.62 -0.35 -14.27
N THR A 396 -12.60 0.26 -13.09
CA THR A 396 -13.71 0.23 -12.13
C THR A 396 -14.89 1.03 -12.67
N LEU A 397 -14.68 2.23 -13.23
CA LEU A 397 -15.76 3.03 -13.81
C LEU A 397 -16.42 2.36 -15.02
N ARG A 398 -15.72 1.49 -15.74
CA ARG A 398 -16.29 0.72 -16.88
C ARG A 398 -17.22 -0.40 -16.43
N GLN A 399 -17.22 -0.77 -15.15
CA GLN A 399 -18.09 -1.80 -14.61
C GLN A 399 -19.31 -1.16 -13.94
N THR A 400 -20.34 -0.93 -14.75
CA THR A 400 -21.75 -0.96 -14.32
C THR A 400 -22.60 -1.47 -15.47
#